data_AF-A0A8E0RSN1-F1
#
_entry.id   AF-A0A8E0RSN1-F1
#
_cell.length_a   1.000
_cell.length_b   1.000
_cell.length_c   1.000
_cell.angle_alpha   90.00
_cell.angle_beta   90.00
_cell.angle_gamma   90.00
#
_symmetry.space_group_name_H-M   'P 1'
#
loop_
_entity.id
_entity.type
_entity.pdbx_description
1 polymer ?
#
loop_
_entity_poly.entity_id
_entity_poly.type
_entity_poly.pdbx_seq_one_letter_code
_entity_poly.pdbx_strand_id
1 'polypeptide(L)'
;MQSLTNQVAHIEHTQFALTEVEHSGNFSENTPAVELERINNELKTSFDSLSEAKSQLEEKLSVAEQRILVLEEEKLRTDLLVHNQERELSESNEALRTARENCLRLQNQVTELPKVAIHNSYRAFLNSVCQRACDLLEELLTHFAQSELLLMHKTTPEFLFRSAQNSHAKLSQVETHLRNKTGLNSNNPELPLLISDLSVRFYEMLFHCKVLRQFVPDFLEFPDPDVICHNLIDLFQHLGADRSDVVFDDQIVTIRHDTERLMNAVEQFQRLQDRGQFDEQQIADQLELEMRATANAIRTAEEKFKELFARPTGCLSEDQLRVKHIFNYCSALMIAVGRLVEAANNVQKELKNDNNVSEFYKQHSRWTQGFLSAAKSVGACANVLVEASDVVAGGDAGSLGRMIVVAQEVAVSTTHLFVASRIKINPNSANLIALKNASREVTEATGTLVASVKAEIDTHEAEGQFPFFH
;
A
#
# COMPACT_ATOMS: atom_id res chain seq x y z
N MET A 1 -1.58 -107.73 22.13
CA MET A 1 -2.04 -107.78 23.54
C MET A 1 -3.00 -108.94 23.75
N GLN A 2 -4.28 -108.85 23.37
CA GLN A 2 -5.28 -109.91 23.59
C GLN A 2 -4.83 -111.33 23.14
N SER A 3 -4.24 -111.44 21.95
CA SER A 3 -3.76 -112.71 21.39
C SER A 3 -2.56 -113.31 22.15
N LEU A 4 -1.67 -112.47 22.68
CA LEU A 4 -0.49 -112.91 23.45
C LEU A 4 -0.89 -113.33 24.86
N THR A 5 -1.82 -112.60 25.48
CA THR A 5 -2.41 -112.96 26.78
C THR A 5 -3.08 -114.33 26.71
N ASN A 6 -3.79 -114.62 25.61
CA ASN A 6 -4.40 -115.93 25.40
C ASN A 6 -3.37 -117.04 25.15
N GLN A 7 -2.25 -116.75 24.47
CA GLN A 7 -1.16 -117.71 24.24
C GLN A 7 -0.38 -118.03 25.53
N VAL A 8 -0.12 -117.04 26.38
CA VAL A 8 0.53 -117.23 27.70
C VAL A 8 -0.36 -118.07 28.62
N ALA A 9 -1.66 -117.75 28.70
CA ALA A 9 -2.61 -118.54 29.47
C ALA A 9 -2.72 -120.00 28.98
N HIS A 10 -2.57 -120.23 27.67
CA HIS A 10 -2.54 -121.58 27.10
C HIS A 10 -1.27 -122.35 27.53
N ILE A 11 -0.10 -121.71 27.60
CA ILE A 11 1.13 -122.32 28.10
C ILE A 11 1.06 -122.65 29.59
N GLU A 12 0.53 -121.73 30.40
CA GLU A 12 0.34 -121.96 31.83
C GLU A 12 -0.58 -123.18 32.06
N HIS A 13 -1.64 -123.31 31.26
CA HIS A 13 -2.55 -124.44 31.30
C HIS A 13 -1.91 -125.76 30.83
N THR A 14 -1.05 -125.74 29.81
CA THR A 14 -0.35 -126.95 29.33
C THR A 14 0.83 -127.34 30.23
N GLN A 15 1.51 -126.40 30.89
CA GLN A 15 2.48 -126.67 31.95
C GLN A 15 1.81 -127.35 33.15
N PHE A 16 0.64 -126.84 33.56
CA PHE A 16 -0.14 -127.44 34.64
C PHE A 16 -0.53 -128.90 34.33
N ALA A 17 -0.98 -129.17 33.11
CA ALA A 17 -1.28 -130.53 32.65
C ALA A 17 -0.05 -131.46 32.63
N LEU A 18 1.14 -130.96 32.32
CA LEU A 18 2.41 -131.70 32.39
C LEU A 18 2.77 -132.10 33.83
N THR A 19 2.61 -131.18 34.79
CA THR A 19 2.87 -131.47 36.21
C THR A 19 1.91 -132.49 36.82
N GLU A 20 0.66 -132.55 36.35
CA GLU A 20 -0.30 -133.58 36.76
C GLU A 20 0.08 -134.97 36.24
N VAL A 21 0.60 -135.07 35.01
CA VAL A 21 1.04 -136.34 34.41
C VAL A 21 2.30 -136.89 35.10
N GLU A 22 3.23 -136.03 35.55
CA GLU A 22 4.42 -136.44 36.31
C GLU A 22 4.10 -136.93 37.74
N HIS A 23 3.01 -136.45 38.37
CA HIS A 23 2.64 -136.82 39.74
C HIS A 23 1.76 -138.08 39.83
N SER A 24 1.14 -138.54 38.73
CA SER A 24 0.34 -139.76 38.72
C SER A 24 1.21 -141.01 38.47
N GLY A 25 1.78 -141.56 39.54
CA GLY A 25 2.55 -142.82 39.49
C GLY A 25 1.68 -144.08 39.34
N ASN A 26 1.26 -144.43 38.12
CA ASN A 26 0.72 -145.76 37.80
C ASN A 26 1.18 -146.25 36.41
N PHE A 27 1.75 -147.45 36.38
CA PHE A 27 2.47 -148.07 35.26
C PHE A 27 1.56 -148.63 34.14
N SER A 28 1.96 -148.38 32.88
CA SER A 28 1.78 -149.26 31.70
C SER A 28 2.77 -148.84 30.59
N GLU A 29 3.46 -149.83 29.99
CA GLU A 29 4.55 -149.64 29.02
C GLU A 29 4.13 -148.93 27.70
N ASN A 30 4.99 -148.03 27.21
CA ASN A 30 5.04 -147.40 25.87
C ASN A 30 4.01 -146.35 25.40
N THR A 31 3.08 -145.88 26.23
CA THR A 31 2.18 -144.73 25.90
C THR A 31 2.47 -143.40 26.63
N PRO A 32 3.00 -143.33 27.87
CA PRO A 32 3.17 -142.05 28.56
C PRO A 32 4.33 -141.19 28.02
N ALA A 33 5.36 -141.81 27.43
CA ALA A 33 6.49 -141.08 26.86
C ALA A 33 6.10 -140.29 25.59
N VAL A 34 5.22 -140.85 24.75
CA VAL A 34 4.79 -140.23 23.49
C VAL A 34 3.86 -139.03 23.75
N GLU A 35 2.96 -139.13 24.73
CA GLU A 35 2.06 -138.03 25.10
C GLU A 35 2.83 -136.88 25.76
N LEU A 36 3.78 -137.19 26.66
CA LEU A 36 4.69 -136.21 27.26
C LEU A 36 5.58 -135.53 26.22
N GLU A 37 6.11 -136.29 25.25
CA GLU A 37 6.91 -135.75 24.16
C GLU A 37 6.06 -134.86 23.23
N ARG A 38 4.78 -135.21 23.00
CA ARG A 38 3.83 -134.37 22.24
C ARG A 38 3.57 -133.05 22.97
N ILE A 39 3.22 -133.09 24.26
CA ILE A 39 2.93 -131.87 25.03
C ILE A 39 4.20 -131.01 25.16
N ASN A 40 5.37 -131.61 25.39
CA ASN A 40 6.64 -130.88 25.46
C ASN A 40 7.03 -130.23 24.12
N ASN A 41 6.74 -130.89 22.99
CA ASN A 41 6.91 -130.30 21.66
C ASN A 41 5.91 -129.17 21.37
N GLU A 42 4.65 -129.31 21.81
CA GLU A 42 3.64 -128.24 21.75
C GLU A 42 4.03 -127.03 22.61
N LEU A 43 4.57 -127.27 23.81
CA LEU A 43 5.02 -126.22 24.71
C LEU A 43 6.25 -125.50 24.16
N LYS A 44 7.19 -126.25 23.58
CA LYS A 44 8.38 -125.70 22.92
C LYS A 44 8.02 -124.86 21.69
N THR A 45 7.12 -125.34 20.82
CA THR A 45 6.66 -124.57 19.66
C THR A 45 5.90 -123.30 20.08
N SER A 46 5.09 -123.38 21.13
CA SER A 46 4.41 -122.21 21.70
C SER A 46 5.40 -121.22 22.32
N PHE A 47 6.40 -121.70 23.06
CA PHE A 47 7.49 -120.87 23.62
C PHE A 47 8.31 -120.19 22.52
N ASP A 48 8.69 -120.92 21.48
CA ASP A 48 9.43 -120.38 20.33
C ASP A 48 8.59 -119.30 19.62
N SER A 49 7.27 -119.50 19.49
CA SER A 49 6.36 -118.52 18.89
C SER A 49 6.20 -117.24 19.73
N LEU A 50 6.17 -117.37 21.06
CA LEU A 50 6.13 -116.23 21.99
C LEU A 50 7.46 -115.51 22.06
N SER A 51 8.58 -116.25 22.01
CA SER A 51 9.92 -115.68 21.95
C SER A 51 10.11 -114.87 20.67
N GLU A 52 9.64 -115.39 19.54
CA GLU A 52 9.60 -114.69 18.26
C GLU A 52 8.71 -113.44 18.32
N ALA A 53 7.49 -113.56 18.86
CA ALA A 53 6.58 -112.42 19.01
C ALA A 53 7.12 -111.34 19.97
N LYS A 54 7.82 -111.74 21.04
CA LYS A 54 8.52 -110.84 21.95
C LYS A 54 9.65 -110.11 21.21
N SER A 55 10.48 -110.82 20.46
CA SER A 55 11.55 -110.24 19.65
C SER A 55 11.01 -109.21 18.65
N GLN A 56 9.91 -109.53 17.96
CA GLN A 56 9.23 -108.61 17.04
C GLN A 56 8.63 -107.37 17.74
N LEU A 57 8.16 -107.52 18.98
CA LEU A 57 7.67 -106.39 19.78
C LEU A 57 8.81 -105.51 20.29
N GLU A 58 9.92 -106.10 20.72
CA GLU A 58 11.12 -105.36 21.13
C GLU A 58 11.71 -104.55 19.96
N GLU A 59 11.72 -105.14 18.76
CA GLU A 59 12.12 -104.43 17.53
C GLU A 59 11.17 -103.26 17.22
N LYS A 60 9.85 -103.49 17.24
CA LYS A 60 8.85 -102.43 17.01
C LYS A 60 8.91 -101.33 18.06
N LEU A 61 9.17 -101.68 19.32
CA LEU A 61 9.35 -100.72 20.41
C LEU A 61 10.58 -99.83 20.15
N SER A 62 11.71 -100.44 19.80
CA SER A 62 12.94 -99.72 19.44
C SER A 62 12.73 -98.75 18.26
N VAL A 63 12.03 -99.19 17.20
CA VAL A 63 11.69 -98.33 16.05
C VAL A 63 10.76 -97.19 16.46
N ALA A 64 9.79 -97.44 17.33
CA ALA A 64 8.89 -96.41 17.84
C ALA A 64 9.63 -95.38 18.72
N GLU A 65 10.52 -95.83 19.60
CA GLU A 65 11.37 -94.97 20.44
C GLU A 65 12.28 -94.08 19.58
N GLN A 66 12.94 -94.65 18.56
CA GLN A 66 13.72 -93.86 17.60
C GLN A 66 12.88 -92.82 16.87
N ARG A 67 11.64 -93.19 16.48
CA ARG A 67 10.73 -92.26 15.80
C ARG A 67 10.25 -91.13 16.71
N ILE A 68 10.02 -91.40 17.99
CA ILE A 68 9.68 -90.37 18.98
C ILE A 68 10.85 -89.37 19.11
N LEU A 69 12.09 -89.84 19.22
CA LEU A 69 13.26 -88.96 19.30
C LEU A 69 13.38 -88.05 18.08
N VAL A 70 13.19 -88.58 16.87
CA VAL A 70 13.20 -87.77 15.63
C VAL A 70 12.07 -86.73 15.65
N LEU A 71 10.85 -87.12 16.06
CA LEU A 71 9.72 -86.19 16.14
C LEU A 71 9.92 -85.11 17.22
N GLU A 72 10.58 -85.43 18.34
CA GLU A 72 10.94 -84.46 19.39
C GLU A 72 11.96 -83.44 18.90
N GLU A 73 12.97 -83.87 18.13
CA GLU A 73 13.95 -82.98 17.50
C GLU A 73 13.30 -82.07 16.45
N GLU A 74 12.44 -82.64 15.59
CA GLU A 74 11.67 -81.86 14.61
C GLU A 74 10.76 -80.83 15.30
N LYS A 75 10.07 -81.23 16.38
CA LYS A 75 9.23 -80.32 17.18
C LYS A 75 10.04 -79.16 17.75
N LEU A 76 11.18 -79.44 18.38
CA LEU A 76 12.04 -78.39 18.94
C LEU A 76 12.52 -77.43 17.86
N ARG A 77 12.87 -77.95 16.68
CA ARG A 77 13.27 -77.13 15.53
C ARG A 77 12.12 -76.25 15.03
N THR A 78 10.89 -76.76 14.98
CA THR A 78 9.72 -75.97 14.61
C THR A 78 9.39 -74.90 15.65
N ASP A 79 9.51 -75.21 16.95
CA ASP A 79 9.25 -74.26 18.03
C ASP A 79 10.26 -73.08 17.98
N LEU A 80 11.54 -73.37 17.72
CA LEU A 80 12.57 -72.35 17.53
C LEU A 80 12.30 -71.46 16.31
N LEU A 81 11.82 -72.05 15.21
CA LEU A 81 11.46 -71.31 14.00
C LEU A 81 10.27 -70.38 14.26
N VAL A 82 9.21 -70.88 14.91
CA VAL A 82 8.04 -70.09 15.28
C VAL A 82 8.44 -68.94 16.19
N HIS A 83 9.28 -69.18 17.21
CA HIS A 83 9.72 -68.12 18.10
C HIS A 83 10.52 -67.01 17.39
N ASN A 84 11.39 -67.39 16.44
CA ASN A 84 12.11 -66.43 15.62
C ASN A 84 11.16 -65.61 14.74
N GLN A 85 10.18 -66.26 14.11
CA GLN A 85 9.15 -65.58 13.30
C GLN A 85 8.28 -64.64 14.14
N GLU A 86 7.90 -65.02 15.36
CA GLU A 86 7.18 -64.16 16.30
C GLU A 86 7.98 -62.93 16.70
N ARG A 87 9.29 -63.08 16.93
CA ARG A 87 10.19 -61.96 17.23
C ARG A 87 10.30 -61.00 16.04
N GLU A 88 10.54 -61.51 14.83
CA GLU A 88 10.58 -60.70 13.61
C GLU A 88 9.25 -59.99 13.34
N LEU A 89 8.12 -60.68 13.59
CA LEU A 89 6.79 -60.10 13.46
C LEU A 89 6.57 -58.99 14.50
N SER A 90 7.05 -59.15 15.73
CA SER A 90 6.99 -58.12 16.77
C SER A 90 7.81 -56.89 16.39
N GLU A 91 9.05 -57.07 15.93
CA GLU A 91 9.93 -55.99 15.47
C GLU A 91 9.30 -55.25 14.27
N SER A 92 8.74 -55.98 13.31
CA SER A 92 8.03 -55.42 12.15
C SER A 92 6.77 -54.65 12.54
N ASN A 93 5.97 -55.16 13.48
CA ASN A 93 4.78 -54.48 13.99
C ASN A 93 5.10 -53.16 14.70
N GLU A 94 6.16 -53.12 15.49
CA GLU A 94 6.61 -51.89 16.16
C GLU A 94 7.14 -50.85 15.16
N ALA A 95 7.89 -51.30 14.15
CA ALA A 95 8.30 -50.45 13.04
C ALA A 95 7.09 -49.90 12.26
N LEU A 96 6.08 -50.74 11.99
CA LEU A 96 4.85 -50.34 11.32
C LEU A 96 4.05 -49.32 12.15
N ARG A 97 3.97 -49.50 13.47
CA ARG A 97 3.33 -48.54 14.38
C ARG A 97 4.02 -47.18 14.33
N THR A 98 5.35 -47.17 14.44
CA THR A 98 6.17 -45.96 14.36
C THR A 98 6.00 -45.26 13.01
N ALA A 99 5.98 -46.01 11.91
CA ALA A 99 5.74 -45.48 10.58
C ALA A 99 4.33 -44.87 10.43
N ARG A 100 3.30 -45.51 11.00
CA ARG A 100 1.92 -44.98 11.01
C ARG A 100 1.81 -43.66 11.78
N GLU A 101 2.41 -43.57 12.96
CA GLU A 101 2.43 -42.33 13.77
C GLU A 101 3.13 -41.19 13.03
N ASN A 102 4.28 -41.48 12.38
CA ASN A 102 4.98 -40.50 11.55
C ASN A 102 4.14 -40.06 10.33
N CYS A 103 3.47 -40.99 9.66
CA CYS A 103 2.60 -40.70 8.52
C CYS A 103 1.44 -39.79 8.92
N LEU A 104 0.79 -40.05 10.07
CA LEU A 104 -0.28 -39.20 10.60
C LEU A 104 0.22 -37.78 10.90
N ARG A 105 1.40 -37.65 11.52
CA ARG A 105 2.01 -36.35 11.81
C ARG A 105 2.31 -35.58 10.52
N LEU A 106 2.91 -36.24 9.52
CA LEU A 106 3.18 -35.63 8.22
C LEU A 106 1.88 -35.24 7.51
N GLN A 107 0.84 -36.06 7.58
CA GLN A 107 -0.45 -35.76 6.98
C GLN A 107 -1.08 -34.50 7.60
N ASN A 108 -1.03 -34.36 8.92
CA ASN A 108 -1.50 -33.14 9.59
C ASN A 108 -0.68 -31.90 9.18
N GLN A 109 0.64 -32.03 9.03
CA GLN A 109 1.47 -30.93 8.54
C GLN A 109 1.14 -30.55 7.09
N VAL A 110 0.97 -31.53 6.20
CA VAL A 110 0.58 -31.32 4.80
C VAL A 110 -0.79 -30.67 4.68
N THR A 111 -1.74 -30.95 5.58
CA THR A 111 -3.06 -30.31 5.56
C THR A 111 -3.07 -28.87 6.07
N GLU A 112 -2.15 -28.50 6.95
CA GLU A 112 -2.08 -27.14 7.53
C GLU A 112 -1.21 -26.18 6.69
N LEU A 113 -0.18 -26.69 6.01
CA LEU A 113 0.73 -25.90 5.18
C LEU A 113 0.01 -25.01 4.15
N PRO A 114 -0.97 -25.49 3.35
CA PRO A 114 -1.70 -24.66 2.40
C PRO A 114 -2.49 -23.52 3.06
N LYS A 115 -3.11 -23.76 4.23
CA LYS A 115 -3.89 -22.74 4.94
C LYS A 115 -2.99 -21.61 5.42
N VAL A 116 -1.84 -21.97 6.01
CA VAL A 116 -0.83 -21.00 6.46
C VAL A 116 -0.25 -20.23 5.27
N ALA A 117 0.04 -20.91 4.16
CA ALA A 117 0.55 -20.27 2.95
C ALA A 117 -0.44 -19.27 2.34
N ILE A 118 -1.74 -19.62 2.25
CA ILE A 118 -2.79 -18.72 1.76
C ILE A 118 -2.94 -17.51 2.69
N HIS A 119 -2.95 -17.73 4.01
CA HIS A 119 -3.03 -16.65 4.98
C HIS A 119 -1.84 -15.69 4.89
N ASN A 120 -0.62 -16.21 4.80
CA ASN A 120 0.58 -15.40 4.65
C ASN A 120 0.61 -14.64 3.32
N SER A 121 0.19 -15.28 2.22
CA SER A 121 0.12 -14.63 0.91
C SER A 121 -0.93 -13.52 0.89
N TYR A 122 -2.09 -13.75 1.50
CA TYR A 122 -3.14 -12.73 1.63
C TYR A 122 -2.65 -11.53 2.44
N ARG A 123 -1.98 -11.78 3.57
CA ARG A 123 -1.40 -10.71 4.39
C ARG A 123 -0.30 -9.92 3.68
N ALA A 124 0.60 -10.60 2.97
CA ALA A 124 1.62 -9.94 2.16
C ALA A 124 0.97 -9.06 1.08
N PHE A 125 -0.09 -9.54 0.43
CA PHE A 125 -0.84 -8.77 -0.55
C PHE A 125 -1.51 -7.54 0.08
N LEU A 126 -2.26 -7.71 1.18
CA LEU A 126 -2.90 -6.61 1.91
C LEU A 126 -1.89 -5.54 2.33
N ASN A 127 -0.77 -5.95 2.93
CA ASN A 127 0.30 -5.04 3.33
C ASN A 127 0.87 -4.29 2.11
N SER A 128 1.16 -4.99 1.00
CA SER A 128 1.67 -4.33 -0.21
C SER A 128 0.72 -3.27 -0.78
N VAL A 129 -0.60 -3.53 -0.72
CA VAL A 129 -1.60 -2.58 -1.18
C VAL A 129 -1.71 -1.39 -0.23
N CYS A 130 -1.70 -1.62 1.08
CA CYS A 130 -1.72 -0.55 2.08
C CYS A 130 -0.48 0.34 1.97
N GLN A 131 0.71 -0.26 1.79
CA GLN A 131 1.94 0.50 1.59
C GLN A 131 1.86 1.36 0.33
N ARG A 132 1.39 0.80 -0.79
CA ARG A 132 1.22 1.56 -2.03
C ARG A 132 0.20 2.70 -1.90
N ALA A 133 -0.86 2.48 -1.12
CA ALA A 133 -1.83 3.51 -0.80
C ALA A 133 -1.21 4.65 0.03
N CYS A 134 -0.33 4.32 0.98
CA CYS A 134 0.44 5.31 1.74
C CYS A 134 1.36 6.10 0.81
N ASP A 135 2.16 5.42 -0.01
CA ASP A 135 3.11 6.07 -0.95
C ASP A 135 2.39 7.07 -1.88
N LEU A 136 1.20 6.70 -2.38
CA LEU A 136 0.38 7.57 -3.23
C LEU A 136 -0.09 8.84 -2.50
N LEU A 137 -0.50 8.71 -1.24
CA LEU A 137 -0.96 9.83 -0.42
C LEU A 137 0.20 10.71 0.06
N GLU A 138 1.35 10.12 0.34
CA GLU A 138 2.59 10.85 0.63
C GLU A 138 3.08 11.65 -0.59
N GLU A 139 2.91 11.12 -1.81
CA GLU A 139 3.17 11.87 -3.05
C GLU A 139 2.31 13.14 -3.09
N LEU A 140 1.04 13.06 -2.72
CA LEU A 140 0.14 14.22 -2.65
C LEU A 140 0.61 15.26 -1.63
N LEU A 141 1.09 14.83 -0.46
CA LEU A 141 1.61 15.71 0.60
C LEU A 141 2.89 16.41 0.17
N THR A 142 3.78 15.71 -0.55
CA THR A 142 5.11 16.21 -0.91
C THR A 142 5.13 17.02 -2.21
N HIS A 143 4.53 16.51 -3.29
CA HIS A 143 4.62 17.12 -4.62
C HIS A 143 3.69 18.32 -4.79
N PHE A 144 2.60 18.37 -4.02
CA PHE A 144 1.61 19.45 -4.07
C PHE A 144 1.56 20.28 -2.78
N ALA A 145 2.70 20.37 -2.08
CA ALA A 145 2.89 21.30 -0.97
C ALA A 145 2.96 22.77 -1.43
N GLN A 146 3.30 23.02 -2.70
CA GLN A 146 3.51 24.36 -3.26
C GLN A 146 2.31 24.80 -4.12
N SER A 147 1.83 26.03 -3.90
CA SER A 147 0.62 26.56 -4.56
C SER A 147 0.72 26.70 -6.09
N GLU A 148 1.93 26.82 -6.66
CA GLU A 148 2.14 27.10 -8.09
C GLU A 148 1.70 25.98 -9.03
N LEU A 149 1.93 24.71 -8.66
CA LEU A 149 1.52 23.55 -9.47
C LEU A 149 0.01 23.34 -9.46
N LEU A 150 -0.63 23.68 -8.33
CA LEU A 150 -2.08 23.58 -8.16
C LEU A 150 -2.83 24.62 -9.00
N LEU A 151 -2.26 25.82 -9.19
CA LEU A 151 -2.85 26.89 -10.02
C LEU A 151 -2.97 26.53 -11.51
N MET A 152 -2.21 25.54 -11.99
CA MET A 152 -2.29 25.04 -13.37
C MET A 152 -3.49 24.11 -13.60
N HIS A 153 -4.08 23.59 -12.53
CA HIS A 153 -5.18 22.63 -12.58
C HIS A 153 -6.52 23.33 -12.38
N LYS A 154 -7.55 22.86 -13.10
CA LYS A 154 -8.91 23.40 -13.02
C LYS A 154 -9.83 22.37 -12.37
N THR A 155 -10.66 22.82 -11.44
CA THR A 155 -11.61 21.98 -10.72
C THR A 155 -12.89 22.76 -10.48
N THR A 156 -14.05 22.12 -10.70
CA THR A 156 -15.35 22.71 -10.40
C THR A 156 -15.85 22.23 -9.03
N PRO A 157 -16.60 23.05 -8.28
CA PRO A 157 -17.19 22.64 -7.01
C PRO A 157 -18.04 21.37 -7.15
N GLU A 158 -18.80 21.26 -8.25
CA GLU A 158 -19.65 20.10 -8.54
C GLU A 158 -18.84 18.81 -8.72
N PHE A 159 -17.66 18.91 -9.33
CA PHE A 159 -16.76 17.79 -9.50
C PHE A 159 -16.21 17.33 -8.14
N LEU A 160 -15.69 18.26 -7.33
CA LEU A 160 -15.16 17.93 -6.01
C LEU A 160 -16.24 17.34 -5.11
N PHE A 161 -17.46 17.89 -5.15
CA PHE A 161 -18.59 17.36 -4.41
C PHE A 161 -18.89 15.90 -4.77
N ARG A 162 -18.98 15.58 -6.08
CA ARG A 162 -19.18 14.19 -6.54
C ARG A 162 -18.03 13.27 -6.18
N SER A 163 -16.78 13.76 -6.29
CA SER A 163 -15.59 13.00 -5.89
C SER A 163 -15.61 12.68 -4.39
N ALA A 164 -16.02 13.65 -3.55
CA ALA A 164 -16.18 13.45 -2.11
C ALA A 164 -17.31 12.46 -1.78
N GLN A 165 -18.45 12.53 -2.46
CA GLN A 165 -19.53 11.54 -2.31
C GLN A 165 -19.06 10.12 -2.66
N ASN A 166 -18.32 9.97 -3.75
CA ASN A 166 -17.78 8.67 -4.17
C ASN A 166 -16.76 8.12 -3.16
N SER A 167 -15.90 8.98 -2.63
CA SER A 167 -14.90 8.62 -1.60
C SER A 167 -15.57 8.21 -0.30
N HIS A 168 -16.60 8.95 0.14
CA HIS A 168 -17.42 8.63 1.31
C HIS A 168 -18.16 7.29 1.17
N ALA A 169 -18.78 7.05 0.01
CA ALA A 169 -19.45 5.78 -0.28
C ALA A 169 -18.47 4.60 -0.27
N LYS A 170 -17.25 4.80 -0.78
CA LYS A 170 -16.20 3.77 -0.77
C LYS A 170 -15.67 3.49 0.64
N LEU A 171 -15.48 4.53 1.45
CA LEU A 171 -15.09 4.39 2.85
C LEU A 171 -16.14 3.58 3.64
N SER A 172 -17.42 3.83 3.38
CA SER A 172 -18.53 3.08 3.98
C SER A 172 -18.53 1.60 3.57
N GLN A 173 -18.11 1.28 2.34
CA GLN A 173 -17.93 -0.12 1.90
C GLN A 173 -16.78 -0.79 2.65
N VAL A 174 -15.68 -0.09 2.87
CA VAL A 174 -14.56 -0.61 3.67
C VAL A 174 -14.98 -0.82 5.12
N GLU A 175 -15.67 0.15 5.74
CA GLU A 175 -16.17 0.06 7.11
C GLU A 175 -17.10 -1.15 7.30
N THR A 176 -18.06 -1.34 6.38
CA THR A 176 -18.98 -2.49 6.43
C THR A 176 -18.25 -3.82 6.25
N HIS A 177 -17.26 -3.88 5.36
CA HIS A 177 -16.45 -5.07 5.15
C HIS A 177 -15.59 -5.44 6.36
N LEU A 178 -15.01 -4.44 7.05
CA LEU A 178 -14.25 -4.63 8.28
C LEU A 178 -15.16 -5.06 9.45
N ARG A 179 -16.33 -4.43 9.60
CA ARG A 179 -17.29 -4.72 10.69
C ARG A 179 -17.86 -6.14 10.61
N ASN A 180 -18.07 -6.65 9.40
CA ASN A 180 -18.62 -8.00 9.18
C ASN A 180 -17.63 -9.14 9.53
N LYS A 181 -16.40 -8.84 9.98
CA LYS A 181 -15.30 -9.80 10.26
C LYS A 181 -14.95 -10.73 9.08
N THR A 182 -15.50 -10.49 7.90
CA THR A 182 -15.16 -11.18 6.65
C THR A 182 -13.86 -10.67 6.04
N GLY A 183 -13.39 -9.46 6.41
CA GLY A 183 -12.24 -8.80 5.77
C GLY A 183 -10.84 -9.32 6.11
N LEU A 184 -10.70 -10.13 7.15
CA LEU A 184 -9.43 -10.83 7.44
C LEU A 184 -9.44 -12.28 6.95
N ASN A 185 -10.49 -12.68 6.24
CA ASN A 185 -10.60 -14.04 5.72
C ASN A 185 -9.69 -14.17 4.49
N SER A 186 -8.63 -14.97 4.61
CA SER A 186 -7.55 -15.06 3.61
C SER A 186 -7.97 -15.57 2.23
N ASN A 187 -9.23 -15.99 2.08
CA ASN A 187 -9.79 -16.51 0.85
C ASN A 187 -10.52 -15.45 0.00
N ASN A 188 -10.71 -14.22 0.50
CA ASN A 188 -11.42 -13.17 -0.24
C ASN A 188 -10.51 -11.96 -0.51
N PRO A 189 -10.09 -11.71 -1.77
CA PRO A 189 -9.24 -10.58 -2.13
C PRO A 189 -9.97 -9.22 -2.13
N GLU A 190 -11.24 -9.18 -1.74
CA GLU A 190 -12.09 -7.99 -1.80
C GLU A 190 -11.56 -6.82 -0.96
N LEU A 191 -11.09 -7.04 0.27
CA LEU A 191 -10.58 -5.95 1.12
C LEU A 191 -9.37 -5.22 0.50
N PRO A 192 -8.28 -5.92 0.08
CA PRO A 192 -7.18 -5.26 -0.63
C PRO A 192 -7.65 -4.47 -1.86
N LEU A 193 -8.58 -5.02 -2.65
CA LEU A 193 -9.10 -4.32 -3.84
C LEU A 193 -9.90 -3.06 -3.46
N LEU A 194 -10.71 -3.13 -2.40
CA LEU A 194 -11.44 -1.99 -1.87
C LEU A 194 -10.50 -0.91 -1.34
N ILE A 195 -9.41 -1.28 -0.66
CA ILE A 195 -8.39 -0.34 -0.18
C ILE A 195 -7.69 0.37 -1.33
N SER A 196 -7.33 -0.37 -2.38
CA SER A 196 -6.73 0.20 -3.60
C SER A 196 -7.67 1.20 -4.30
N ASP A 197 -8.96 0.86 -4.44
CA ASP A 197 -9.95 1.78 -5.02
C ASP A 197 -10.22 2.98 -4.09
N LEU A 198 -10.23 2.77 -2.78
CA LEU A 198 -10.36 3.83 -1.78
C LEU A 198 -9.21 4.83 -1.88
N SER A 199 -7.97 4.36 -1.94
CA SER A 199 -6.79 5.23 -1.97
C SER A 199 -6.76 6.12 -3.21
N VAL A 200 -7.13 5.60 -4.38
CA VAL A 200 -7.19 6.39 -5.62
C VAL A 200 -8.31 7.44 -5.56
N ARG A 201 -9.49 7.08 -5.04
CA ARG A 201 -10.61 8.03 -4.91
C ARG A 201 -10.28 9.16 -3.95
N PHE A 202 -9.69 8.84 -2.80
CA PHE A 202 -9.27 9.84 -1.84
C PHE A 202 -8.12 10.71 -2.38
N TYR A 203 -7.16 10.13 -3.10
CA TYR A 203 -6.11 10.91 -3.77
C TYR A 203 -6.72 11.95 -4.72
N GLU A 204 -7.64 11.54 -5.60
CA GLU A 204 -8.33 12.44 -6.54
C GLU A 204 -9.11 13.53 -5.77
N MET A 205 -9.93 13.13 -4.79
CA MET A 205 -10.71 14.06 -3.98
C MET A 205 -9.82 15.08 -3.26
N LEU A 206 -8.75 14.65 -2.60
CA LEU A 206 -7.86 15.51 -1.82
C LEU A 206 -7.02 16.41 -2.73
N PHE A 207 -6.59 15.93 -3.88
CA PHE A 207 -5.96 16.74 -4.91
C PHE A 207 -6.89 17.88 -5.36
N HIS A 208 -8.13 17.56 -5.71
CA HIS A 208 -9.12 18.54 -6.13
C HIS A 208 -9.54 19.48 -4.99
N CYS A 209 -9.53 19.00 -3.74
CA CYS A 209 -9.70 19.82 -2.55
C CYS A 209 -8.57 20.86 -2.43
N LYS A 210 -7.30 20.45 -2.56
CA LYS A 210 -6.13 21.35 -2.56
C LYS A 210 -6.25 22.41 -3.66
N VAL A 211 -6.63 22.03 -4.87
CA VAL A 211 -6.85 22.97 -5.99
C VAL A 211 -7.96 23.97 -5.66
N LEU A 212 -9.12 23.51 -5.20
CA LEU A 212 -10.26 24.40 -4.97
C LEU A 212 -10.05 25.33 -3.77
N ARG A 213 -9.39 24.85 -2.72
CA ARG A 213 -9.11 25.60 -1.48
C ARG A 213 -8.36 26.90 -1.73
N GLN A 214 -7.52 26.97 -2.76
CA GLN A 214 -6.82 28.21 -3.15
C GLN A 214 -7.76 29.36 -3.53
N PHE A 215 -9.01 29.05 -3.86
CA PHE A 215 -10.02 30.01 -4.31
C PHE A 215 -11.16 30.19 -3.29
N VAL A 216 -11.10 29.48 -2.16
CA VAL A 216 -12.10 29.56 -1.10
C VAL A 216 -11.84 30.81 -0.25
N PRO A 217 -12.86 31.63 0.06
CA PRO A 217 -12.67 32.80 0.92
C PRO A 217 -12.26 32.38 2.34
N ASP A 218 -11.41 33.19 2.98
CA ASP A 218 -10.87 32.90 4.33
C ASP A 218 -11.94 32.69 5.41
N PHE A 219 -13.13 33.27 5.25
CA PHE A 219 -14.23 33.11 6.21
C PHE A 219 -14.97 31.77 6.10
N LEU A 220 -14.75 31.01 5.02
CA LEU A 220 -15.39 29.71 4.82
C LEU A 220 -14.46 28.62 5.36
N GLU A 221 -14.90 27.95 6.43
CA GLU A 221 -14.16 26.82 7.01
C GLU A 221 -14.09 25.66 6.02
N PHE A 222 -12.95 25.53 5.35
CA PHE A 222 -12.66 24.40 4.46
C PHE A 222 -11.76 23.39 5.18
N PRO A 223 -12.11 22.09 5.20
CA PRO A 223 -11.26 21.06 5.82
C PRO A 223 -9.86 21.05 5.23
N ASP A 224 -8.87 20.79 6.08
CA ASP A 224 -7.49 20.65 5.63
C ASP A 224 -7.29 19.29 4.94
N PRO A 225 -7.04 19.26 3.61
CA PRO A 225 -6.82 18.01 2.91
C PRO A 225 -5.61 17.25 3.45
N ASP A 226 -4.61 17.92 4.04
CA ASP A 226 -3.43 17.25 4.57
C ASP A 226 -3.74 16.49 5.84
N VAL A 227 -4.61 17.01 6.70
CA VAL A 227 -5.09 16.29 7.90
C VAL A 227 -5.84 15.01 7.51
N ILE A 228 -6.72 15.10 6.52
CA ILE A 228 -7.45 13.93 6.00
C ILE A 228 -6.47 12.91 5.41
N CYS A 229 -5.43 13.38 4.70
CA CYS A 229 -4.38 12.56 4.13
C CYS A 229 -3.62 11.76 5.20
N HIS A 230 -3.18 12.42 6.28
CA HIS A 230 -2.51 11.76 7.40
C HIS A 230 -3.41 10.72 8.09
N ASN A 231 -4.69 11.04 8.34
CA ASN A 231 -5.63 10.10 8.93
C ASN A 231 -5.84 8.84 8.07
N LEU A 232 -5.82 8.97 6.73
CA LEU A 232 -5.88 7.83 5.81
C LEU A 232 -4.60 7.02 5.79
N ILE A 233 -3.44 7.67 5.80
CA ILE A 233 -2.14 7.00 5.90
C ILE A 233 -2.10 6.17 7.18
N ASP A 234 -2.50 6.75 8.32
CA ASP A 234 -2.59 6.04 9.59
C ASP A 234 -3.53 4.83 9.46
N LEU A 235 -4.73 5.00 8.90
CA LEU A 235 -5.67 3.89 8.67
C LEU A 235 -5.03 2.75 7.85
N PHE A 236 -4.35 3.08 6.75
CA PHE A 236 -3.71 2.08 5.88
C PHE A 236 -2.52 1.41 6.56
N GLN A 237 -1.69 2.14 7.30
CA GLN A 237 -0.60 1.57 8.09
C GLN A 237 -1.12 0.60 9.14
N HIS A 238 -2.22 0.94 9.84
CA HIS A 238 -2.83 0.05 10.81
C HIS A 238 -3.45 -1.19 10.15
N LEU A 239 -4.06 -1.07 8.97
CA LEU A 239 -4.62 -2.20 8.22
C LEU A 239 -3.53 -3.13 7.66
N GLY A 240 -2.38 -2.58 7.27
CA GLY A 240 -1.22 -3.34 6.79
C GLY A 240 -0.39 -3.96 7.92
N ALA A 241 -0.50 -3.45 9.15
CA ALA A 241 0.23 -3.95 10.31
C ALA A 241 -0.29 -5.31 10.79
N ASP A 242 0.61 -6.13 11.32
CA ASP A 242 0.34 -7.49 11.80
C ASP A 242 -0.37 -7.51 13.17
N ARG A 243 -1.28 -6.56 13.43
CA ARG A 243 -2.00 -6.41 14.70
C ARG A 243 -3.49 -6.60 14.48
N SER A 244 -4.00 -7.76 14.87
CA SER A 244 -5.43 -8.12 14.86
C SER A 244 -6.30 -7.35 15.86
N ASP A 245 -5.69 -6.47 16.65
CA ASP A 245 -6.24 -6.00 17.93
C ASP A 245 -6.66 -4.52 17.86
N VAL A 246 -6.42 -3.86 16.71
CA VAL A 246 -6.61 -2.42 16.54
C VAL A 246 -8.07 -2.13 16.19
N VAL A 247 -8.69 -1.24 16.97
CA VAL A 247 -10.04 -0.73 16.71
C VAL A 247 -9.91 0.39 15.67
N PHE A 248 -10.36 0.13 14.44
CA PHE A 248 -10.32 1.09 13.33
C PHE A 248 -11.52 2.07 13.32
N ASP A 249 -12.52 1.83 14.18
CA ASP A 249 -13.80 2.57 14.14
C ASP A 249 -13.61 4.08 14.33
N ASP A 250 -12.75 4.52 15.26
CA ASP A 250 -12.55 5.95 15.54
C ASP A 250 -11.88 6.70 14.37
N GLN A 251 -10.90 6.08 13.71
CA GLN A 251 -10.23 6.67 12.54
C GLN A 251 -11.18 6.76 11.34
N ILE A 252 -11.91 5.69 11.05
CA ILE A 252 -12.90 5.67 9.96
C ILE A 252 -14.01 6.71 10.21
N VAL A 253 -14.49 6.83 11.46
CA VAL A 253 -15.47 7.85 11.86
C VAL A 253 -14.93 9.26 11.61
N THR A 254 -13.67 9.51 11.96
CA THR A 254 -13.02 10.82 11.77
C THR A 254 -12.92 11.18 10.29
N ILE A 255 -12.37 10.27 9.45
CA ILE A 255 -12.23 10.50 8.00
C ILE A 255 -13.60 10.73 7.35
N ARG A 256 -14.61 9.95 7.76
CA ARG A 256 -15.99 10.11 7.27
C ARG A 256 -16.55 11.48 7.61
N HIS A 257 -16.39 11.92 8.85
CA HIS A 257 -16.83 13.23 9.30
C HIS A 257 -16.15 14.37 8.55
N ASP A 258 -14.82 14.30 8.35
CA ASP A 258 -14.09 15.32 7.60
C ASP A 258 -14.51 15.37 6.12
N THR A 259 -14.82 14.21 5.52
CA THR A 259 -15.35 14.13 4.15
C THR A 259 -16.74 14.75 4.05
N GLU A 260 -17.60 14.56 5.06
CA GLU A 260 -18.92 15.21 5.14
C GLU A 260 -18.80 16.73 5.32
N ARG A 261 -17.86 17.19 6.17
CA ARG A 261 -17.54 18.61 6.30
C ARG A 261 -17.08 19.21 4.98
N LEU A 262 -16.27 18.48 4.21
CA LEU A 262 -15.82 18.92 2.89
C LEU A 262 -16.99 19.08 1.93
N MET A 263 -17.88 18.09 1.85
CA MET A 263 -19.08 18.17 1.01
C MET A 263 -19.94 19.40 1.37
N ASN A 264 -20.16 19.64 2.66
CA ASN A 264 -20.91 20.81 3.13
C ASN A 264 -20.23 22.13 2.78
N ALA A 265 -18.90 22.24 2.95
CA ALA A 265 -18.14 23.43 2.61
C ALA A 265 -18.17 23.72 1.10
N VAL A 266 -18.09 22.69 0.26
CA VAL A 266 -18.19 22.80 -1.20
C VAL A 266 -19.57 23.31 -1.63
N GLU A 267 -20.65 22.79 -1.05
CA GLU A 267 -22.00 23.30 -1.33
C GLU A 267 -22.16 24.76 -0.91
N GLN A 268 -21.64 25.14 0.25
CA GLN A 268 -21.67 26.53 0.72
C GLN A 268 -20.89 27.45 -0.23
N PHE A 269 -19.71 27.02 -0.67
CA PHE A 269 -18.91 27.73 -1.66
C PHE A 269 -19.67 27.89 -2.98
N GLN A 270 -20.34 26.84 -3.46
CA GLN A 270 -21.15 26.90 -4.68
C GLN A 270 -22.34 27.87 -4.52
N ARG A 271 -23.04 27.84 -3.38
CA ARG A 271 -24.13 28.80 -3.10
C ARG A 271 -23.64 30.25 -3.04
N LEU A 272 -22.44 30.50 -2.54
CA LEU A 272 -21.82 31.83 -2.57
C LEU A 272 -21.50 32.27 -4.00
N GLN A 273 -21.06 31.34 -4.86
CA GLN A 273 -20.86 31.60 -6.28
C GLN A 273 -22.18 31.90 -7.00
N ASP A 274 -23.24 31.15 -6.70
CA ASP A 274 -24.56 31.30 -7.32
C ASP A 274 -25.30 32.56 -6.83
N ARG A 275 -25.09 32.96 -5.56
CA ARG A 275 -25.65 34.18 -4.98
C ARG A 275 -24.91 35.45 -5.39
N GLY A 276 -23.69 35.31 -5.93
CA GLY A 276 -22.94 36.39 -6.58
C GLY A 276 -23.51 36.73 -7.96
N GLN A 277 -24.77 37.18 -8.01
CA GLN A 277 -25.31 37.89 -9.16
C GLN A 277 -24.57 39.23 -9.30
N PHE A 278 -23.47 39.22 -10.04
CA PHE A 278 -23.00 40.44 -10.67
C PHE A 278 -23.86 40.67 -11.91
N ASP A 279 -24.44 41.87 -12.01
CA ASP A 279 -25.15 42.30 -13.21
C ASP A 279 -24.19 42.19 -14.41
N GLU A 280 -24.69 41.61 -15.49
CA GLU A 280 -23.96 41.20 -16.69
C GLU A 280 -23.11 42.35 -17.27
N GLN A 281 -23.66 43.55 -17.20
CA GLN A 281 -23.01 44.79 -17.63
C GLN A 281 -21.96 45.30 -16.63
N GLN A 282 -22.14 45.04 -15.33
CA GLN A 282 -21.31 45.58 -14.25
C GLN A 282 -19.91 44.98 -14.21
N ILE A 283 -19.72 43.68 -14.52
CA ILE A 283 -18.36 43.07 -14.55
C ILE A 283 -17.54 43.60 -15.72
N ALA A 284 -18.14 43.70 -16.91
CA ALA A 284 -17.45 44.21 -18.09
C ALA A 284 -17.07 45.68 -17.90
N ASP A 285 -17.99 46.48 -17.35
CA ASP A 285 -17.76 47.88 -17.03
C ASP A 285 -16.71 48.04 -15.92
N GLN A 286 -16.72 47.17 -14.91
CA GLN A 286 -15.74 47.18 -13.82
C GLN A 286 -14.33 46.81 -14.32
N LEU A 287 -14.20 45.82 -15.19
CA LEU A 287 -12.92 45.45 -15.79
C LEU A 287 -12.35 46.58 -16.66
N GLU A 288 -13.20 47.20 -17.48
CA GLU A 288 -12.77 48.31 -18.32
C GLU A 288 -12.41 49.54 -17.49
N LEU A 289 -13.20 49.85 -16.45
CA LEU A 289 -12.91 50.90 -15.48
C LEU A 289 -11.57 50.67 -14.80
N GLU A 290 -11.31 49.44 -14.35
CA GLU A 290 -10.06 49.09 -13.68
C GLU A 290 -8.87 49.19 -14.61
N MET A 291 -8.96 48.66 -15.83
CA MET A 291 -7.88 48.79 -16.81
C MET A 291 -7.57 50.24 -17.15
N ARG A 292 -8.60 51.10 -17.20
CA ARG A 292 -8.42 52.55 -17.36
C ARG A 292 -7.78 53.18 -16.12
N ALA A 293 -8.17 52.76 -14.92
CA ALA A 293 -7.57 53.22 -13.67
C ALA A 293 -6.09 52.83 -13.59
N THR A 294 -5.74 51.58 -13.90
CA THR A 294 -4.35 51.09 -13.97
C THR A 294 -3.53 51.88 -15.00
N ALA A 295 -4.05 52.09 -16.21
CA ALA A 295 -3.36 52.86 -17.23
C ALA A 295 -3.12 54.32 -16.79
N ASN A 296 -4.11 54.93 -16.12
CA ASN A 296 -3.95 56.27 -15.55
C ASN A 296 -2.91 56.31 -14.44
N ALA A 297 -2.91 55.33 -13.52
CA ALA A 297 -1.91 55.24 -12.44
C ALA A 297 -0.49 55.14 -13.01
N ILE A 298 -0.28 54.34 -14.06
CA ILE A 298 1.02 54.20 -14.73
C ILE A 298 1.44 55.51 -15.40
N ARG A 299 0.53 56.19 -16.11
CA ARG A 299 0.82 57.49 -16.73
C ARG A 299 1.19 58.55 -15.69
N THR A 300 0.44 58.61 -14.59
CA THR A 300 0.74 59.52 -13.47
C THR A 300 2.08 59.17 -12.83
N ALA A 301 2.42 57.89 -12.68
CA ALA A 301 3.73 57.47 -12.20
C ALA A 301 4.85 57.89 -13.14
N GLU A 302 4.69 57.69 -14.45
CA GLU A 302 5.64 58.14 -15.47
C GLU A 302 5.87 59.66 -15.43
N GLU A 303 4.79 60.44 -15.34
CA GLU A 303 4.86 61.91 -15.23
C GLU A 303 5.64 62.34 -13.98
N LYS A 304 5.34 61.73 -12.82
CA LYS A 304 6.07 62.00 -11.58
C LYS A 304 7.55 61.65 -11.68
N PHE A 305 7.92 60.52 -12.30
CA PHE A 305 9.34 60.18 -12.48
C PHE A 305 10.07 61.18 -13.39
N LYS A 306 9.41 61.68 -14.45
CA LYS A 306 9.95 62.75 -15.28
C LYS A 306 10.14 64.05 -14.50
N GLU A 307 9.18 64.41 -13.63
CA GLU A 307 9.29 65.58 -12.76
C GLU A 307 10.45 65.47 -11.75
N LEU A 308 10.57 64.31 -11.09
CA LEU A 308 11.68 64.03 -10.17
C LEU A 308 13.03 64.11 -10.88
N PHE A 309 13.12 63.58 -12.11
CA PHE A 309 14.32 63.70 -12.93
C PHE A 309 14.58 65.13 -13.43
N ALA A 310 13.55 65.92 -13.71
CA ALA A 310 13.70 67.29 -14.20
C ALA A 310 14.00 68.34 -13.10
N ARG A 311 13.86 67.98 -11.81
CA ARG A 311 14.08 68.89 -10.67
C ARG A 311 15.45 69.60 -10.74
N PRO A 312 15.55 70.94 -10.60
CA PRO A 312 16.82 71.66 -10.70
C PRO A 312 17.88 71.13 -9.74
N THR A 313 19.11 70.91 -10.23
CA THR A 313 20.21 70.35 -9.43
C THR A 313 20.73 71.29 -8.36
N GLY A 314 20.55 72.60 -8.52
CA GLY A 314 21.01 73.62 -7.55
C GLY A 314 20.28 73.62 -6.21
N CYS A 315 19.20 72.83 -6.06
CA CYS A 315 18.44 72.69 -4.82
C CYS A 315 18.59 71.30 -4.17
N LEU A 316 19.45 70.44 -4.71
CA LEU A 316 19.64 69.06 -4.25
C LEU A 316 20.92 68.95 -3.42
N SER A 317 20.88 68.11 -2.38
CA SER A 317 22.09 67.63 -1.70
C SER A 317 22.91 66.71 -2.61
N GLU A 318 24.16 66.43 -2.23
CA GLU A 318 25.05 65.53 -2.97
C GLU A 318 24.45 64.12 -3.13
N ASP A 319 23.88 63.57 -2.04
CA ASP A 319 23.19 62.28 -2.05
C ASP A 319 21.96 62.27 -2.97
N GLN A 320 21.17 63.35 -2.94
CA GLN A 320 20.00 63.50 -3.83
C GLN A 320 20.38 63.66 -5.30
N LEU A 321 21.53 64.29 -5.59
CA LEU A 321 22.02 64.43 -6.97
C LEU A 321 22.51 63.09 -7.53
N ARG A 322 23.12 62.26 -6.67
CA ARG A 322 23.64 60.94 -7.02
C ARG A 322 22.53 59.98 -7.45
N VAL A 323 21.48 59.85 -6.64
CA VAL A 323 20.34 58.96 -6.92
C VAL A 323 19.43 59.44 -8.07
N LYS A 324 19.60 60.68 -8.52
CA LYS A 324 18.72 61.33 -9.52
C LYS A 324 18.58 60.55 -10.82
N HIS A 325 19.65 59.89 -11.27
CA HIS A 325 19.65 59.09 -12.50
C HIS A 325 18.73 57.86 -12.42
N ILE A 326 18.44 57.36 -11.22
CA ILE A 326 17.57 56.19 -11.00
C ILE A 326 16.13 56.47 -11.45
N PHE A 327 15.64 57.70 -11.30
CA PHE A 327 14.29 58.06 -11.75
C PHE A 327 14.09 57.92 -13.26
N ASN A 328 15.17 58.00 -14.06
CA ASN A 328 15.11 57.69 -15.49
C ASN A 328 14.83 56.20 -15.73
N TYR A 329 15.41 55.29 -14.93
CA TYR A 329 15.12 53.86 -15.00
C TYR A 329 13.72 53.53 -14.47
N CYS A 330 13.24 54.20 -13.41
CA CYS A 330 11.84 54.10 -12.96
C CYS A 330 10.87 54.55 -14.06
N SER A 331 11.17 55.66 -14.75
CA SER A 331 10.37 56.11 -15.89
C SER A 331 10.39 55.10 -17.04
N ALA A 332 11.55 54.53 -17.38
CA ALA A 332 11.67 53.50 -18.41
C ALA A 332 10.86 52.23 -18.07
N LEU A 333 10.88 51.81 -16.79
CA LEU A 333 10.06 50.71 -16.30
C LEU A 333 8.57 51.03 -16.47
N MET A 334 8.09 52.20 -16.04
CA MET A 334 6.66 52.56 -16.20
C MET A 334 6.23 52.66 -17.67
N ILE A 335 7.09 53.12 -18.56
CA ILE A 335 6.81 53.11 -20.01
C ILE A 335 6.61 51.67 -20.51
N ALA A 336 7.49 50.74 -20.11
CA ALA A 336 7.36 49.33 -20.46
C ALA A 336 6.07 48.71 -19.87
N VAL A 337 5.74 49.02 -18.62
CA VAL A 337 4.50 48.57 -17.96
C VAL A 337 3.27 49.14 -18.66
N GLY A 338 3.31 50.41 -19.08
CA GLY A 338 2.23 51.05 -19.85
C GLY A 338 1.96 50.33 -21.18
N ARG A 339 3.03 49.98 -21.92
CA ARG A 339 2.92 49.18 -23.15
C ARG A 339 2.32 47.80 -22.89
N LEU A 340 2.66 47.16 -21.76
CA LEU A 340 2.08 45.87 -21.38
C LEU A 340 0.59 45.98 -21.09
N VAL A 341 0.17 47.00 -20.34
CA VAL A 341 -1.26 47.23 -20.05
C VAL A 341 -2.04 47.57 -21.32
N GLU A 342 -1.45 48.34 -22.25
CA GLU A 342 -2.04 48.60 -23.56
C GLU A 342 -2.19 47.32 -24.39
N ALA A 343 -1.14 46.50 -24.47
CA ALA A 343 -1.19 45.21 -25.16
C ALA A 343 -2.24 44.27 -24.52
N ALA A 344 -2.34 44.26 -23.19
CA ALA A 344 -3.36 43.49 -22.46
C ALA A 344 -4.78 43.98 -22.78
N ASN A 345 -4.99 45.30 -22.92
CA ASN A 345 -6.26 45.87 -23.38
C ASN A 345 -6.60 45.48 -24.82
N ASN A 346 -5.62 45.45 -25.72
CA ASN A 346 -5.85 45.04 -27.11
C ASN A 346 -6.21 43.56 -27.21
N VAL A 347 -5.57 42.72 -26.39
CA VAL A 347 -5.94 41.32 -26.18
C VAL A 347 -7.39 41.20 -25.68
N GLN A 348 -7.82 41.99 -24.70
CA GLN A 348 -9.23 41.99 -24.28
C GLN A 348 -10.18 42.40 -25.41
N LYS A 349 -9.85 43.42 -26.21
CA LYS A 349 -10.68 43.87 -27.34
C LYS A 349 -10.82 42.79 -28.42
N GLU A 350 -9.78 42.02 -28.69
CA GLU A 350 -9.84 40.87 -29.60
C GLU A 350 -10.88 39.84 -29.11
N LEU A 351 -10.85 39.51 -27.81
CA LEU A 351 -11.82 38.59 -27.20
C LEU A 351 -13.27 39.10 -27.25
N LYS A 352 -13.45 40.43 -27.21
CA LYS A 352 -14.76 41.10 -27.31
C LYS A 352 -15.36 41.01 -28.71
N ASN A 353 -14.54 40.95 -29.77
CA ASN A 353 -15.05 40.93 -31.15
C ASN A 353 -15.56 39.54 -31.57
N ASP A 354 -15.07 38.48 -30.94
CA ASP A 354 -15.42 37.10 -31.28
C ASP A 354 -16.66 36.57 -30.53
N ASN A 355 -17.14 37.25 -29.46
CA ASN A 355 -18.25 36.79 -28.61
C ASN A 355 -19.12 37.95 -28.10
N ASN A 356 -20.35 37.67 -27.65
CA ASN A 356 -21.15 38.63 -26.88
C ASN A 356 -20.40 39.01 -25.58
N VAL A 357 -19.96 40.26 -25.47
CA VAL A 357 -18.97 40.74 -24.49
C VAL A 357 -19.34 40.42 -23.03
N SER A 358 -20.59 40.73 -22.68
CA SER A 358 -21.11 40.51 -21.33
C SER A 358 -21.21 39.02 -20.99
N GLU A 359 -21.68 38.24 -21.96
CA GLU A 359 -21.85 36.80 -21.82
C GLU A 359 -20.50 36.07 -21.72
N PHE A 360 -19.48 36.53 -22.44
CA PHE A 360 -18.12 35.98 -22.40
C PHE A 360 -17.46 36.15 -21.02
N TYR A 361 -17.50 37.36 -20.45
CA TYR A 361 -16.93 37.61 -19.12
C TYR A 361 -17.72 36.90 -18.01
N LYS A 362 -19.03 36.69 -18.17
CA LYS A 362 -19.85 35.89 -17.25
C LYS A 362 -19.52 34.39 -17.32
N GLN A 363 -19.48 33.82 -18.52
CA GLN A 363 -19.09 32.42 -18.73
C GLN A 363 -17.66 32.12 -18.24
N HIS A 364 -16.84 33.17 -18.12
CA HIS A 364 -15.46 33.08 -17.64
C HIS A 364 -15.22 33.95 -16.38
N SER A 365 -16.21 34.06 -15.49
CA SER A 365 -16.20 34.97 -14.33
C SER A 365 -14.94 34.89 -13.46
N ARG A 366 -14.40 33.70 -13.21
CA ARG A 366 -13.15 33.51 -12.45
C ARG A 366 -11.92 34.05 -13.18
N TRP A 367 -11.84 33.85 -14.50
CA TRP A 367 -10.77 34.44 -15.32
C TRP A 367 -10.87 35.97 -15.33
N THR A 368 -12.10 36.50 -15.41
CA THR A 368 -12.34 37.94 -15.34
C THR A 368 -11.96 38.56 -14.01
N GLN A 369 -12.29 37.90 -12.89
CA GLN A 369 -11.87 38.33 -11.55
C GLN A 369 -10.34 38.25 -11.38
N GLY A 370 -9.71 37.18 -11.86
CA GLY A 370 -8.25 37.04 -11.85
C GLY A 370 -7.56 38.14 -12.68
N PHE A 371 -8.13 38.45 -13.86
CA PHE A 371 -7.66 39.56 -14.69
C PHE A 371 -7.81 40.90 -13.95
N LEU A 372 -9.01 41.18 -13.41
CA LEU A 372 -9.32 42.39 -12.66
C LEU A 372 -8.35 42.59 -11.48
N SER A 373 -8.10 41.52 -10.72
CA SER A 373 -7.16 41.55 -9.59
C SER A 373 -5.72 41.79 -10.04
N ALA A 374 -5.28 41.19 -11.14
CA ALA A 374 -3.96 41.43 -11.69
C ALA A 374 -3.80 42.89 -12.15
N ALA A 375 -4.80 43.46 -12.82
CA ALA A 375 -4.81 44.86 -13.23
C ALA A 375 -4.73 45.83 -12.04
N LYS A 376 -5.52 45.57 -10.98
CA LYS A 376 -5.46 46.31 -9.71
C LYS A 376 -4.07 46.30 -9.10
N SER A 377 -3.47 45.10 -9.01
CA SER A 377 -2.14 44.92 -8.43
C SER A 377 -1.08 45.71 -9.18
N VAL A 378 -1.12 45.73 -10.52
CA VAL A 378 -0.19 46.53 -11.33
C VAL A 378 -0.32 48.02 -11.04
N GLY A 379 -1.55 48.53 -10.95
CA GLY A 379 -1.80 49.95 -10.63
C GLY A 379 -1.33 50.31 -9.21
N ALA A 380 -1.57 49.43 -8.24
CA ALA A 380 -1.10 49.60 -6.87
C ALA A 380 0.43 49.62 -6.80
N CYS A 381 1.12 48.64 -7.43
CA CYS A 381 2.58 48.60 -7.46
C CYS A 381 3.20 49.84 -8.12
N ALA A 382 2.56 50.40 -9.17
CA ALA A 382 3.00 51.66 -9.79
C ALA A 382 2.94 52.83 -8.80
N ASN A 383 1.85 52.95 -8.02
CA ASN A 383 1.73 53.99 -7.00
C ASN A 383 2.75 53.80 -5.86
N VAL A 384 2.96 52.57 -5.40
CA VAL A 384 3.95 52.26 -4.34
C VAL A 384 5.37 52.55 -4.83
N LEU A 385 5.68 52.34 -6.12
CA LEU A 385 6.99 52.67 -6.68
C LEU A 385 7.23 54.18 -6.68
N VAL A 386 6.20 54.96 -6.99
CA VAL A 386 6.25 56.42 -6.88
C VAL A 386 6.50 56.84 -5.44
N GLU A 387 5.75 56.30 -4.48
CA GLU A 387 5.93 56.61 -3.06
C GLU A 387 7.35 56.29 -2.57
N ALA A 388 7.89 55.13 -2.95
CA ALA A 388 9.26 54.76 -2.63
C ALA A 388 10.27 55.74 -3.26
N SER A 389 10.02 56.17 -4.49
CA SER A 389 10.89 57.11 -5.20
C SER A 389 10.81 58.53 -4.65
N ASP A 390 9.63 58.97 -4.18
CA ASP A 390 9.45 60.28 -3.53
C ASP A 390 10.24 60.35 -2.21
N VAL A 391 10.27 59.26 -1.44
CA VAL A 391 11.08 59.15 -0.21
C VAL A 391 12.58 59.22 -0.54
N VAL A 392 13.03 58.48 -1.56
CA VAL A 392 14.42 58.53 -2.04
C VAL A 392 14.78 59.94 -2.54
N ALA A 393 13.89 60.60 -3.28
CA ALA A 393 14.07 61.98 -3.73
C ALA A 393 14.11 62.99 -2.57
N GLY A 394 13.52 62.65 -1.43
CA GLY A 394 13.57 63.40 -0.18
C GLY A 394 14.92 63.35 0.53
N GLY A 395 15.85 62.48 0.09
CA GLY A 395 17.19 62.33 0.66
C GLY A 395 17.32 61.15 1.64
N ASP A 396 16.32 60.29 1.76
CA ASP A 396 16.41 59.07 2.56
C ASP A 396 16.98 57.91 1.72
N ALA A 397 18.31 57.83 1.68
CA ALA A 397 19.04 56.76 1.00
C ALA A 397 18.75 55.36 1.58
N GLY A 398 18.26 55.27 2.83
CA GLY A 398 17.85 54.00 3.45
C GLY A 398 16.66 53.34 2.75
N SER A 399 15.90 54.09 1.95
CA SER A 399 14.76 53.58 1.18
C SER A 399 15.14 52.99 -0.19
N LEU A 400 16.41 53.01 -0.60
CA LEU A 400 16.86 52.38 -1.86
C LEU A 400 16.59 50.88 -1.87
N GLY A 401 16.78 50.19 -0.74
CA GLY A 401 16.45 48.77 -0.60
C GLY A 401 14.96 48.48 -0.81
N ARG A 402 14.08 49.36 -0.30
CA ARG A 402 12.62 49.27 -0.54
C ARG A 402 12.29 49.41 -2.02
N MET A 403 13.00 50.27 -2.75
CA MET A 403 12.77 50.47 -4.19
C MET A 403 13.10 49.22 -5.02
N ILE A 404 14.09 48.43 -4.62
CA ILE A 404 14.38 47.11 -5.24
C ILE A 404 13.20 46.16 -5.07
N VAL A 405 12.67 46.05 -3.84
CA VAL A 405 11.54 45.17 -3.54
C VAL A 405 10.31 45.58 -4.35
N VAL A 406 9.99 46.87 -4.38
CA VAL A 406 8.83 47.37 -5.13
C VAL A 406 9.01 47.19 -6.64
N ALA A 407 10.21 47.37 -7.18
CA ALA A 407 10.48 47.08 -8.59
C ALA A 407 10.26 45.59 -8.94
N GLN A 408 10.62 44.68 -8.03
CA GLN A 408 10.35 43.26 -8.18
C GLN A 408 8.85 42.95 -8.09
N GLU A 409 8.12 43.60 -7.18
CA GLU A 409 6.65 43.49 -7.10
C GLU A 409 5.95 43.99 -8.38
N VAL A 410 6.47 45.04 -9.02
CA VAL A 410 6.01 45.50 -10.34
C VAL A 410 6.22 44.41 -11.40
N ALA A 411 7.37 43.72 -11.42
CA ALA A 411 7.61 42.62 -12.36
C ALA A 411 6.70 41.40 -12.09
N VAL A 412 6.45 41.05 -10.82
CA VAL A 412 5.54 39.96 -10.45
C VAL A 412 4.10 40.28 -10.83
N SER A 413 3.60 41.46 -10.48
CA SER A 413 2.23 41.88 -10.79
C SER A 413 1.96 41.97 -12.30
N THR A 414 2.92 42.46 -13.08
CA THR A 414 2.82 42.49 -14.55
C THR A 414 2.92 41.12 -15.18
N THR A 415 3.70 40.20 -14.60
CA THR A 415 3.69 38.78 -14.98
C THR A 415 2.32 38.16 -14.72
N HIS A 416 1.69 38.43 -13.58
CA HIS A 416 0.33 37.98 -13.32
C HIS A 416 -0.66 38.52 -14.35
N LEU A 417 -0.56 39.80 -14.73
CA LEU A 417 -1.41 40.38 -15.77
C LEU A 417 -1.18 39.75 -17.15
N PHE A 418 0.07 39.46 -17.51
CA PHE A 418 0.44 38.73 -18.73
C PHE A 418 -0.19 37.32 -18.76
N VAL A 419 -0.04 36.58 -17.67
CA VAL A 419 -0.59 35.22 -17.53
C VAL A 419 -2.12 35.24 -17.57
N ALA A 420 -2.76 36.19 -16.88
CA ALA A 420 -4.20 36.36 -16.96
C ALA A 420 -4.64 36.66 -18.40
N SER A 421 -3.94 37.53 -19.11
CA SER A 421 -4.32 37.97 -20.47
C SER A 421 -4.21 36.88 -21.54
N ARG A 422 -3.29 35.92 -21.42
CA ARG A 422 -3.04 34.91 -22.47
C ARG A 422 -4.01 33.71 -22.50
N ILE A 423 -4.75 33.44 -21.43
CA ILE A 423 -5.44 32.15 -21.18
C ILE A 423 -6.57 31.83 -22.19
N LYS A 424 -6.96 32.79 -23.04
CA LYS A 424 -8.08 32.65 -23.98
C LYS A 424 -7.81 33.15 -25.41
N ILE A 425 -6.56 33.51 -25.71
CA ILE A 425 -6.18 34.10 -27.00
C ILE A 425 -5.56 33.03 -27.90
N ASN A 426 -5.79 33.13 -29.21
CA ASN A 426 -5.12 32.27 -30.19
C ASN A 426 -3.59 32.39 -30.05
N PRO A 427 -2.84 31.27 -29.92
CA PRO A 427 -1.39 31.29 -29.79
C PRO A 427 -0.63 32.07 -30.88
N ASN A 428 -1.25 32.22 -32.06
CA ASN A 428 -0.70 32.91 -33.23
C ASN A 428 -1.23 34.35 -33.39
N SER A 429 -1.97 34.90 -32.42
CA SER A 429 -2.48 36.28 -32.47
C SER A 429 -1.34 37.31 -32.45
N ALA A 430 -1.45 38.33 -33.31
CA ALA A 430 -0.52 39.46 -33.31
C ALA A 430 -0.53 40.23 -31.98
N ASN A 431 -1.69 40.32 -31.32
CA ASN A 431 -1.80 40.99 -30.01
C ASN A 431 -1.10 40.18 -28.91
N LEU A 432 -1.13 38.84 -28.98
CA LEU A 432 -0.38 38.00 -28.05
C LEU A 432 1.14 38.14 -28.23
N ILE A 433 1.62 38.29 -29.47
CA ILE A 433 3.04 38.54 -29.76
C ILE A 433 3.46 39.90 -29.18
N ALA A 434 2.65 40.94 -29.39
CA ALA A 434 2.88 42.27 -28.81
C ALA A 434 2.91 42.21 -27.27
N LEU A 435 1.98 41.47 -26.67
CA LEU A 435 1.90 41.28 -25.22
C LEU A 435 3.15 40.55 -24.67
N LYS A 436 3.65 39.52 -25.36
CA LYS A 436 4.90 38.83 -24.99
C LYS A 436 6.11 39.75 -25.05
N ASN A 437 6.21 40.57 -26.10
CA ASN A 437 7.30 41.52 -26.26
C ASN A 437 7.29 42.57 -25.14
N ALA A 438 6.12 43.13 -24.81
CA ALA A 438 5.98 44.09 -23.73
C ALA A 438 6.34 43.47 -22.35
N SER A 439 5.97 42.22 -22.09
CA SER A 439 6.36 41.50 -20.86
C SER A 439 7.87 41.31 -20.73
N ARG A 440 8.56 41.06 -21.85
CA ARG A 440 10.02 40.99 -21.87
C ARG A 440 10.65 42.36 -21.59
N GLU A 441 10.13 43.43 -22.20
CA GLU A 441 10.59 44.80 -21.95
C GLU A 441 10.47 45.19 -20.47
N VAL A 442 9.37 44.81 -19.80
CA VAL A 442 9.19 45.04 -18.35
C VAL A 442 10.25 44.30 -17.53
N THR A 443 10.55 43.05 -17.88
CA THR A 443 11.56 42.24 -17.19
C THR A 443 12.95 42.85 -17.34
N GLU A 444 13.32 43.28 -18.55
CA GLU A 444 14.59 43.93 -18.86
C GLU A 444 14.75 45.29 -18.13
N ALA A 445 13.69 46.11 -18.15
CA ALA A 445 13.68 47.40 -17.44
C ALA A 445 13.76 47.23 -15.92
N THR A 446 13.07 46.23 -15.37
CA THR A 446 13.15 45.89 -13.93
C THR A 446 14.57 45.47 -13.55
N GLY A 447 15.20 44.60 -14.35
CA GLY A 447 16.56 44.16 -14.12
C GLY A 447 17.56 45.32 -14.13
N THR A 448 17.40 46.25 -15.07
CA THR A 448 18.26 47.44 -15.18
C THR A 448 18.07 48.39 -13.99
N LEU A 449 16.82 48.61 -13.57
CA LEU A 449 16.53 49.42 -12.38
C LEU A 449 17.15 48.79 -11.13
N VAL A 450 16.92 47.49 -10.87
CA VAL A 450 17.48 46.81 -9.70
C VAL A 450 19.02 46.85 -9.71
N ALA A 451 19.65 46.64 -10.86
CA ALA A 451 21.11 46.70 -10.97
C ALA A 451 21.66 48.10 -10.66
N SER A 452 21.01 49.16 -11.19
CA SER A 452 21.38 50.55 -10.92
C SER A 452 21.23 50.91 -9.45
N VAL A 453 20.13 50.50 -8.81
CA VAL A 453 19.88 50.77 -7.39
C VAL A 453 20.86 50.03 -6.49
N LYS A 454 21.22 48.78 -6.82
CA LYS A 454 22.24 48.03 -6.08
C LYS A 454 23.62 48.69 -6.16
N ALA A 455 24.04 49.11 -7.36
CA ALA A 455 25.31 49.82 -7.53
C ALA A 455 25.37 51.11 -6.68
N GLU A 456 24.24 51.80 -6.55
CA GLU A 456 24.12 52.99 -5.71
C GLU A 456 24.21 52.67 -4.22
N ILE A 457 23.54 51.60 -3.76
CA ILE A 457 23.64 51.12 -2.37
C ILE A 457 25.08 50.74 -2.04
N ASP A 458 25.74 49.96 -2.91
CA ASP A 458 27.13 49.50 -2.71
C ASP A 458 28.09 50.70 -2.63
N THR A 459 27.85 51.75 -3.43
CA THR A 459 28.65 52.99 -3.40
C THR A 459 28.44 53.76 -2.09
N HIS A 460 27.19 53.87 -1.63
CA HIS A 460 26.86 54.53 -0.37
C HIS A 460 27.42 53.77 0.86
N GLU A 461 27.43 52.44 0.84
CA GLU A 461 28.04 51.62 1.89
C GLU A 461 29.57 51.74 1.91
N ALA A 462 30.20 51.82 0.73
CA ALA A 462 31.65 52.04 0.62
C ALA A 462 32.08 53.41 1.14
N GLU A 463 31.29 54.46 0.93
CA GLU A 463 31.56 55.81 1.45
C GLU A 463 31.32 55.91 2.97
N GLY A 464 30.33 55.19 3.51
CA GLY A 464 30.09 55.07 4.95
C GLY A 464 31.18 54.34 5.74
N GLN A 465 32.03 53.54 5.07
CA GLN A 465 33.16 52.82 5.67
C GLN A 465 34.46 53.64 5.75
N PHE A 466 34.53 54.85 5.18
CA PHE A 466 35.69 55.75 5.28
C PHE A 466 35.43 57.00 6.14
N PRO A 467 35.19 56.90 7.46
CA PRO A 467 35.37 58.05 8.33
C PRO A 467 36.83 58.13 8.81
N PHE A 468 37.46 59.28 8.61
CA PHE A 468 38.77 59.75 9.11
C PHE A 468 40.03 59.27 8.39
N PHE A 469 40.54 60.13 7.50
CA PHE A 469 41.91 60.67 7.57
C PHE A 469 41.97 61.99 6.78
N HIS A 470 41.74 63.13 7.45
CA HIS A 470 42.81 64.11 7.63
C HIS A 470 42.52 65.12 8.74
#